data_AF-A0A3D4UFH2-F1
#
_entry.id   AF-A0A3D4UFH2-F1
#
_cell.length_a   1.000
_cell.length_b   1.000
_cell.length_c   1.000
_cell.angle_alpha   90.00
_cell.angle_beta   90.00
_cell.angle_gamma   90.00
#
_symmetry.space_group_name_H-M   'P 1'
#
loop_
_entity.id
_entity.type
_entity.pdbx_description
1 polymer ?
#
loop_
_entity_poly.entity_id
_entity_poly.type
_entity_poly.pdbx_seq_one_letter_code
_entity_poly.pdbx_strand_id
1 'polypeptide(L)' 'MKKTLVLVLMTSLLGACSSLGVKPWERDLLAKKSMQFDAYPVDSGLDDHIYFSKEAASGGRGFGGGGCGCN' A
#
# COMPACT_ATOMS: atom_id res chain seq x y z
N MET A 1 0.11 43.94 11.09
CA MET A 1 1.54 43.51 11.09
C MET A 1 1.80 42.31 11.99
N LYS A 2 1.49 42.34 13.31
CA LYS A 2 1.66 41.16 14.18
C LYS A 2 0.84 39.94 13.75
N LYS A 3 -0.44 40.13 13.40
CA LYS A 3 -1.34 39.04 12.97
C LYS A 3 -0.94 38.41 11.63
N THR A 4 -0.46 39.22 10.69
CA THR A 4 0.05 38.72 9.39
C THR A 4 1.32 37.92 9.56
N LEU A 5 2.22 38.30 10.47
CA LEU A 5 3.45 37.56 10.76
C LEU A 5 3.18 36.18 11.40
N VAL A 6 2.21 36.10 12.31
CA VAL A 6 1.76 34.83 12.91
C VAL A 6 1.15 33.89 11.87
N LEU A 7 0.38 34.42 10.92
CA LEU A 7 -0.24 33.63 9.86
C LEU A 7 0.81 33.01 8.93
N VAL A 8 1.83 33.78 8.54
CA VAL A 8 2.94 33.30 7.69
C VAL A 8 3.77 32.22 8.41
N LEU A 9 4.00 32.38 9.71
CA LEU A 9 4.72 31.39 10.50
C LEU A 9 3.94 30.06 10.58
N MET A 10 2.61 30.13 10.76
CA MET A 10 1.78 28.91 10.82
C MET A 10 1.72 28.15 9.50
N THR A 11 1.67 28.83 8.36
CA THR A 11 1.61 28.13 7.06
C THR A 11 2.93 27.45 6.70
N SER A 12 4.06 27.94 7.21
CA SER A 12 5.38 27.33 6.96
C SER A 12 5.56 25.94 7.60
N LEU A 13 4.81 25.65 8.68
CA LEU A 13 4.90 24.38 9.41
C LEU A 13 4.17 23.21 8.70
N LEU A 14 3.25 23.51 7.79
CA LEU A 14 2.45 22.50 7.07
C LEU A 14 3.29 21.64 6.11
N GLY A 15 4.43 22.15 5.63
CA GLY A 15 5.31 21.47 4.67
C GLY A 15 6.54 20.81 5.28
N ALA A 16 6.75 20.90 6.59
CA ALA A 16 8.04 20.59 7.23
C ALA A 16 8.53 19.14 7.03
N CYS A 17 7.61 18.19 6.85
CA CYS A 17 7.93 16.77 6.64
C CYS A 17 7.75 16.31 5.18
N SER A 18 7.42 17.21 4.25
CA SER A 18 7.14 16.84 2.85
C SER A 18 8.35 16.30 2.09
N SER A 19 9.57 16.57 2.57
CA SER A 19 10.83 16.09 1.96
C SER A 19 11.48 14.92 2.70
N LEU A 20 10.86 14.35 3.75
CA LEU A 20 11.41 13.21 4.50
C LEU A 20 11.31 11.86 3.75
N GLY A 21 10.88 11.87 2.49
CA GLY A 21 10.75 10.68 1.65
C GLY A 21 11.91 10.50 0.69
N VAL A 22 12.12 9.26 0.28
CA VAL A 22 12.96 8.90 -0.88
C VAL A 22 12.25 9.21 -2.18
N LYS A 23 13.01 9.58 -3.22
CA LYS A 23 12.48 9.80 -4.57
C LYS A 23 11.78 8.54 -5.09
N PRO A 24 10.73 8.65 -5.92
CA PRO A 24 9.98 7.47 -6.39
C PRO A 24 10.85 6.36 -6.99
N TRP A 25 11.90 6.71 -7.75
CA TRP A 25 12.85 5.78 -8.36
C TRP A 25 13.88 5.20 -7.38
N GLU A 26 14.03 5.76 -6.18
CA GLU A 26 14.88 5.21 -5.11
C GLU A 26 14.17 4.07 -4.35
N ARG A 27 12.87 3.86 -4.59
CA ARG A 27 12.10 2.74 -4.02
C ARG A 27 12.24 1.41 -4.77
N ASP A 28 12.97 1.40 -5.89
CA ASP A 28 13.13 0.21 -6.74
C ASP A 28 13.72 -0.99 -5.96
N LEU A 29 14.65 -0.72 -5.02
CA LEU A 29 15.27 -1.74 -4.15
C LEU A 29 14.37 -2.23 -3.00
N LEU A 30 13.30 -1.50 -2.68
CA LEU A 30 12.37 -1.80 -1.58
C LEU A 30 11.09 -2.51 -2.07
N ALA A 31 10.90 -2.69 -3.37
CA ALA A 31 9.76 -3.41 -3.94
C ALA A 31 10.07 -4.91 -4.15
N LYS A 32 10.73 -5.55 -3.18
CA LYS A 32 11.08 -6.98 -3.30
C LYS A 32 9.81 -7.82 -3.30
N LYS A 33 9.80 -8.91 -4.08
CA LYS A 33 8.68 -9.87 -4.11
C LYS A 33 8.30 -10.40 -2.72
N SER A 34 9.29 -10.57 -1.83
CA SER A 34 9.09 -10.99 -0.43
C SER A 34 8.41 -9.96 0.47
N MET A 35 8.28 -8.70 0.02
CA MET A 35 7.65 -7.61 0.78
C MET A 35 6.19 -7.38 0.34
N GLN A 36 5.69 -8.17 -0.62
CA GLN A 36 4.28 -8.17 -1.02
C GLN A 36 3.42 -8.80 0.09
N PHE A 37 2.17 -8.35 0.21
CA PHE A 37 1.19 -8.94 1.14
C PHE A 37 1.02 -10.45 0.90
N ASP A 38 1.12 -10.85 -0.37
CA ASP A 38 1.25 -12.24 -0.78
C ASP A 38 2.47 -12.39 -1.68
N ALA A 39 3.53 -12.98 -1.14
CA ALA A 39 4.77 -13.22 -1.86
C ALA A 39 4.68 -14.43 -2.82
N TYR A 40 3.71 -15.32 -2.62
CA TYR A 40 3.53 -16.59 -3.32
C TYR A 40 2.10 -16.77 -3.82
N PRO A 41 1.64 -15.93 -4.77
CA PRO A 41 0.25 -15.90 -5.23
C PRO A 41 -0.25 -17.18 -5.89
N VAL A 42 0.67 -18.05 -6.34
CA VAL A 42 0.32 -19.36 -6.90
C VAL A 42 -0.07 -20.34 -5.80
N ASP A 43 0.67 -20.34 -4.70
CA ASP A 43 0.44 -21.25 -3.59
C ASP A 43 -0.84 -20.86 -2.85
N SER A 44 -1.04 -19.56 -2.59
CA SER A 44 -2.27 -19.03 -1.99
C SER A 44 -3.50 -19.29 -2.86
N GLY A 45 -3.39 -19.12 -4.17
CA GLY A 45 -4.47 -19.44 -5.11
C GLY A 45 -4.82 -20.92 -5.15
N LEU A 46 -3.82 -21.80 -5.02
CA LEU A 46 -4.03 -23.25 -4.90
C LEU A 46 -4.74 -23.62 -3.59
N ASP A 47 -4.29 -23.05 -2.47
CA ASP A 47 -4.89 -23.26 -1.15
C ASP A 47 -6.35 -22.79 -1.13
N ASP A 48 -6.64 -21.62 -1.70
CA ASP A 48 -7.99 -21.11 -1.84
C ASP A 48 -8.84 -22.05 -2.71
N HIS A 49 -8.34 -22.50 -3.85
CA HIS A 49 -9.06 -23.46 -4.71
C HIS A 49 -9.41 -24.74 -3.95
N ILE A 50 -8.47 -25.29 -3.17
CA ILE A 50 -8.70 -26.46 -2.32
C ILE A 50 -9.75 -26.17 -1.24
N TYR A 51 -9.66 -25.02 -0.58
CA TYR A 51 -10.55 -24.61 0.50
C TYR A 51 -12.00 -24.47 0.01
N PHE A 52 -12.23 -23.73 -1.08
CA PHE A 52 -13.57 -23.55 -1.65
C PHE A 52 -14.17 -24.85 -2.19
N SER A 53 -13.33 -25.71 -2.78
CA SER A 53 -13.74 -27.04 -3.22
C SER A 53 -14.22 -27.91 -2.05
N LYS A 54 -13.57 -27.81 -0.89
CA LYS A 54 -13.96 -28.57 0.32
C LYS A 54 -15.23 -28.04 0.98
N GLU A 55 -15.43 -26.72 0.98
CA GLU A 55 -16.59 -26.10 1.63
C GLU A 55 -17.83 -26.01 0.72
N ALA A 56 -17.74 -26.48 -0.53
CA ALA A 56 -18.77 -26.29 -1.56
C ALA A 56 -19.19 -24.80 -1.70
N ALA A 57 -18.28 -23.90 -1.37
CA ALA A 57 -18.51 -22.46 -1.39
C ALA A 57 -18.09 -21.89 -2.75
N SER A 58 -18.91 -20.99 -3.29
CA SER A 58 -18.64 -20.29 -4.56
C SER A 58 -18.35 -18.82 -4.27
N GLY A 59 -17.33 -18.26 -4.93
CA GLY A 59 -16.81 -16.92 -4.66
C GLY A 59 -15.51 -16.97 -3.85
N GLY A 60 -14.39 -16.74 -4.54
CA GLY A 60 -13.05 -16.75 -3.95
C GLY A 60 -12.88 -15.71 -2.84
N ARG A 61 -11.87 -15.89 -1.96
CA ARG A 61 -11.42 -14.82 -1.08
C ARG A 61 -10.92 -13.71 -2.01
N GLY A 62 -11.46 -12.51 -1.88
CA GLY A 62 -11.21 -11.42 -2.82
C GLY A 62 -9.72 -11.27 -3.20
N PHE A 63 -9.47 -10.88 -4.45
CA PHE A 63 -8.18 -10.82 -5.13
C PHE A 63 -7.01 -10.51 -4.18
N GLY A 64 -6.18 -11.52 -3.94
CA GLY A 64 -4.94 -11.39 -3.20
C GLY A 64 -3.97 -10.46 -3.93
N GLY A 65 -3.54 -9.40 -3.25
CA GLY A 65 -2.43 -8.57 -3.70
C GLY A 65 -2.63 -7.09 -3.40
N GLY A 66 -1.75 -6.54 -2.57
CA GLY A 66 -1.70 -5.10 -2.31
C GLY A 66 -1.42 -4.31 -3.58
N GLY A 67 -2.48 -3.75 -4.13
CA GLY A 67 -2.56 -2.71 -5.14
C GLY A 67 -3.85 -1.94 -4.90
N CYS A 68 -4.17 -0.89 -5.68
CA CYS A 68 -5.35 -0.03 -5.43
C CYS A 68 -6.72 -0.74 -5.49
N GLY A 69 -6.79 -2.07 -5.60
CA GLY A 69 -8.04 -2.80 -5.66
C GLY A 69 -8.85 -2.51 -6.93
N CYS A 70 -8.20 -1.95 -7.96
CA CYS A 70 -8.84 -1.57 -9.19
C CYS A 70 -8.73 -2.73 -10.19
N ASN A 71 -9.84 -3.48 -10.38
CA ASN A 71 -10.08 -4.26 -11.60
C ASN A 71 -10.24 -3.32 -12.79
#